data_AF-A0A8H5XH90-F1
#
_entry.id   AF-A0A8H5XH90-F1
#
_cell.length_a   1.000
_cell.length_b   1.000
_cell.length_c   1.000
_cell.angle_alpha   90.00
_cell.angle_beta   90.00
_cell.angle_gamma   90.00
#
_symmetry.space_group_name_H-M   'P 1'
#
loop_
_entity.id
_entity.type
_entity.pdbx_description
1 polymer ?
#
loop_
_entity_poly.entity_id
_entity_poly.type
_entity_poly.pdbx_seq_one_letter_code
_entity_poly.pdbx_strand_id
1 'polypeptide(L)'
;MNNSEVRINLSRLAHGDAHSRAAASLPLVGLLQAATNHNNWLQATKEQHSRLRAYMQSRHQQALSLKDEKLLTSTLAFLSSIQDDAMRVTAACVEEKKSSVVEMVAASAKGSHHSSSYLDAVTEGFDKIFRSLSRETPVSSEKFHGQIIRIVISMCQSRIMSRARFIKRGQRQGFETILKKVKREMDRFTVNDDKREYMRLSQVLISGLDDVQITLAKDPSNTSALYKKLELIINTFGDISRVSSFSTMLLQDIGPRMEPDLCSCLLNTVNKLAHYETCAWTLVKLSRTYSILGHTSTVPVRLDKTAFGKPPAETMVFKLEENLKTLRKEYNTHWDLDNFGRRPAATTIKFWEDFLENHE
;
A
#
# COMPACT_ATOMS: atom_id res chain seq x y z
N MET A 1 35.37 17.99 -29.31
CA MET A 1 35.61 18.07 -27.86
C MET A 1 34.39 18.68 -27.18
N ASN A 2 34.11 18.26 -25.94
CA ASN A 2 32.94 18.51 -25.09
C ASN A 2 31.72 17.60 -25.28
N ASN A 3 31.86 16.37 -24.77
CA ASN A 3 30.74 15.57 -24.26
C ASN A 3 30.31 16.16 -22.91
N SER A 4 29.13 16.78 -22.84
CA SER A 4 28.48 17.13 -21.59
C SER A 4 27.68 15.93 -21.08
N GLU A 5 28.25 15.24 -20.10
CA GLU A 5 27.66 14.12 -19.36
C GLU A 5 26.50 14.62 -18.48
N VAL A 6 25.25 14.34 -18.85
CA VAL A 6 24.08 14.62 -17.99
C VAL A 6 23.91 13.45 -17.03
N ARG A 7 24.48 13.57 -15.83
CA ARG A 7 24.25 12.64 -14.72
C ARG A 7 22.87 12.88 -14.11
N ILE A 8 21.92 12.01 -14.43
CA ILE A 8 20.63 11.97 -13.73
C ILE A 8 20.86 11.32 -12.36
N ASN A 9 20.86 12.16 -11.32
CA ASN A 9 21.04 11.73 -9.94
C ASN A 9 19.72 11.11 -9.43
N LEU A 10 19.57 9.79 -9.58
CA LEU A 10 18.41 8.99 -9.15
C LEU A 10 18.13 9.05 -7.64
N SER A 11 18.99 9.69 -6.84
CA SER A 11 18.78 9.92 -5.41
C SER A 11 17.68 10.94 -5.10
N ARG A 12 17.31 11.82 -6.05
CA ARG A 12 16.29 12.86 -5.83
C ARG A 12 14.85 12.45 -6.15
N LEU A 13 14.64 11.32 -6.84
CA LEU A 13 13.29 10.77 -7.12
C LEU A 13 12.77 9.86 -5.98
N ALA A 14 13.59 9.59 -4.96
CA ALA A 14 13.23 8.77 -3.81
C ALA A 14 12.47 9.54 -2.71
N HIS A 15 12.17 10.83 -2.91
CA HIS A 15 11.42 11.66 -1.96
C HIS A 15 10.18 12.24 -2.65
N GLY A 16 9.15 11.40 -2.80
CA GLY A 16 7.84 11.82 -3.30
C GLY A 16 7.05 10.63 -3.84
N ASP A 17 6.05 10.18 -3.08
CA ASP A 17 4.84 9.47 -3.51
C ASP A 17 4.90 8.29 -4.51
N ALA A 18 6.06 7.67 -4.73
CA ALA A 18 6.17 6.44 -5.53
C ALA A 18 5.72 5.16 -4.77
N HIS A 19 5.48 5.24 -3.46
CA HIS A 19 5.26 4.08 -2.59
C HIS A 19 3.87 3.42 -2.70
N SER A 20 2.92 4.03 -3.41
CA SER A 20 1.55 3.47 -3.55
C SER A 20 1.28 2.80 -4.90
N ARG A 21 2.11 3.00 -5.93
CA ARG A 21 1.80 2.55 -7.30
C ARG A 21 2.47 1.25 -7.74
N ALA A 22 3.49 0.76 -7.02
CA ALA A 22 4.24 -0.43 -7.42
C ALA A 22 3.94 -1.71 -6.61
N ALA A 23 3.01 -1.66 -5.66
CA ALA A 23 2.80 -2.76 -4.69
C ALA A 23 1.87 -3.88 -5.18
N ALA A 24 1.25 -3.75 -6.36
CA ALA A 24 0.21 -4.65 -6.84
C ALA A 24 0.63 -5.35 -8.14
N SER A 25 1.56 -6.30 -8.06
CA SER A 25 1.65 -7.48 -8.97
C SER A 25 3.01 -8.21 -8.83
N LEU A 26 2.99 -9.38 -8.18
CA LEU A 26 4.08 -10.36 -8.32
C LEU A 26 4.40 -10.73 -9.80
N PRO A 27 3.44 -10.68 -10.75
CA PRO A 27 3.76 -10.78 -12.18
C PRO A 27 4.70 -9.68 -12.69
N LEU A 28 4.60 -8.44 -12.21
CA LEU A 28 5.52 -7.35 -12.60
C LEU A 28 6.90 -7.51 -11.97
N VAL A 29 6.99 -8.04 -10.76
CA VAL A 29 8.27 -8.41 -10.13
C VAL A 29 8.93 -9.54 -10.93
N GLY A 30 8.14 -10.53 -11.37
CA GLY A 30 8.59 -11.58 -12.29
C GLY A 30 9.03 -11.04 -13.66
N LEU A 31 8.34 -10.04 -14.21
CA LEU A 31 8.73 -9.34 -15.45
C LEU A 31 10.04 -8.54 -15.29
N LEU A 32 10.20 -7.85 -14.16
CA LEU A 32 11.44 -7.13 -13.82
C LEU A 32 12.61 -8.08 -13.61
N GLN A 33 12.35 -9.27 -13.07
CA GLN A 33 13.35 -10.31 -12.82
C GLN A 33 13.72 -11.07 -14.11
N ALA A 34 12.75 -11.37 -14.98
CA ALA A 34 12.97 -11.96 -16.29
C ALA A 34 13.75 -11.02 -17.23
N ALA A 35 13.58 -9.71 -17.08
CA ALA A 35 14.27 -8.74 -17.93
C ALA A 35 15.79 -8.83 -17.81
N THR A 36 16.34 -9.32 -16.69
CA THR A 36 17.79 -9.39 -16.45
C THR A 36 18.53 -10.49 -17.24
N ASN A 37 17.83 -11.38 -17.96
CA ASN A 37 18.42 -12.40 -18.82
C ASN A 37 17.77 -12.39 -20.23
N HIS A 38 18.45 -11.76 -21.20
CA HIS A 38 17.92 -11.42 -22.53
C HIS A 38 17.38 -12.62 -23.34
N ASN A 39 17.94 -13.82 -23.17
CA ASN A 39 17.50 -15.03 -23.88
C ASN A 39 16.37 -15.78 -23.15
N ASN A 40 16.29 -15.67 -21.81
CA ASN A 40 15.18 -16.24 -21.04
C ASN A 40 13.95 -15.34 -21.05
N TRP A 41 14.11 -14.03 -21.29
CA TRP A 41 13.02 -13.06 -21.34
C TRP A 41 12.05 -13.33 -22.49
N LEU A 42 12.53 -13.62 -23.70
CA LEU A 42 11.70 -13.86 -24.89
C LEU A 42 10.91 -15.19 -24.81
N GLN A 43 11.48 -16.23 -24.18
CA GLN A 43 10.75 -17.47 -23.91
C GLN A 43 9.78 -17.32 -22.75
N ALA A 44 10.19 -16.69 -21.63
CA ALA A 44 9.34 -16.45 -20.48
C ALA A 44 8.14 -15.55 -20.82
N THR A 45 8.31 -14.52 -21.66
CA THR A 45 7.24 -13.64 -22.12
C THR A 45 6.26 -14.35 -23.06
N LYS A 46 6.72 -15.20 -23.98
CA LYS A 46 5.83 -16.00 -24.84
C LYS A 46 5.04 -17.04 -24.04
N GLU A 47 5.68 -17.69 -23.08
CA GLU A 47 5.04 -18.69 -22.22
C GLU A 47 4.10 -18.02 -21.20
N GLN A 48 4.48 -16.87 -20.63
CA GLN A 48 3.59 -16.05 -19.80
C GLN A 48 2.44 -15.43 -20.60
N HIS A 49 2.63 -15.01 -21.85
CA HIS A 49 1.56 -14.52 -22.73
C HIS A 49 0.60 -15.64 -23.13
N SER A 50 1.11 -16.84 -23.37
CA SER A 50 0.27 -18.02 -23.64
C SER A 50 -0.51 -18.43 -22.38
N ARG A 51 0.11 -18.34 -21.19
CA ARG A 51 -0.55 -18.51 -19.89
C ARG A 51 -1.56 -17.41 -19.59
N LEU A 52 -1.27 -16.15 -19.91
CA LEU A 52 -2.20 -15.02 -19.78
C LEU A 52 -3.40 -15.21 -20.70
N ARG A 53 -3.20 -15.65 -21.95
CA ARG A 53 -4.28 -16.01 -22.88
C ARG A 53 -5.11 -17.19 -22.39
N ALA A 54 -4.47 -18.26 -21.90
CA ALA A 54 -5.17 -19.40 -21.33
C ALA A 54 -5.94 -19.04 -20.04
N TYR A 55 -5.35 -18.19 -19.20
CA TYR A 55 -5.97 -17.63 -17.99
C TYR A 55 -7.19 -16.76 -18.34
N MET A 56 -7.06 -15.87 -19.33
CA MET A 56 -8.15 -15.06 -19.86
C MET A 56 -9.26 -15.90 -20.51
N GLN A 57 -8.93 -17.05 -21.10
CA GLN A 57 -9.91 -18.01 -21.65
C GLN A 57 -10.60 -18.85 -20.56
N SER A 58 -9.93 -19.14 -19.43
CA SER A 58 -10.52 -19.86 -18.28
C SER A 58 -11.40 -19.00 -17.36
N ARG A 59 -11.51 -17.69 -17.64
CA ARG A 59 -12.11 -16.67 -16.78
C ARG A 59 -13.63 -16.80 -16.58
N HIS A 60 -14.29 -17.59 -17.42
CA HIS A 60 -15.73 -17.86 -17.29
C HIS A 60 -16.10 -18.73 -16.06
N GLN A 61 -15.12 -19.12 -15.24
CA GLN A 61 -15.30 -19.91 -14.01
C GLN A 61 -14.80 -19.22 -12.74
N GLN A 62 -14.32 -17.97 -12.81
CA GLN A 62 -13.87 -17.21 -11.63
C GLN A 62 -15.05 -16.56 -10.90
N ALA A 63 -15.05 -16.69 -9.58
CA ALA A 63 -15.99 -16.04 -8.69
C ALA A 63 -15.61 -14.57 -8.45
N LEU A 64 -14.32 -14.21 -8.36
CA LEU A 64 -13.88 -12.83 -8.15
C LEU A 64 -13.89 -12.02 -9.45
N SER A 65 -14.47 -10.83 -9.40
CA SER A 65 -14.27 -9.85 -10.48
C SER A 65 -12.82 -9.32 -10.47
N LEU A 66 -12.27 -8.95 -11.63
CA LEU A 66 -10.93 -8.35 -11.70
C LEU A 66 -10.79 -7.09 -10.84
N LYS A 67 -11.85 -6.29 -10.74
CA LYS A 67 -11.90 -5.10 -9.91
C LYS A 67 -11.74 -5.46 -8.43
N ASP A 68 -12.42 -6.50 -7.98
CA ASP A 68 -12.39 -6.95 -6.59
C ASP A 68 -11.09 -7.70 -6.28
N GLU A 69 -10.54 -8.45 -7.23
CA GLU A 69 -9.20 -9.06 -7.12
C GLU A 69 -8.13 -7.98 -6.96
N LYS A 70 -8.18 -6.91 -7.76
CA LYS A 70 -7.26 -5.76 -7.64
C LYS A 70 -7.41 -5.07 -6.28
N LEU A 71 -8.65 -4.88 -5.82
CA LEU A 71 -8.95 -4.27 -4.54
C LEU A 71 -8.45 -5.13 -3.37
N LEU A 72 -8.67 -6.45 -3.42
CA LEU A 72 -8.18 -7.41 -2.45
C LEU A 72 -6.66 -7.43 -2.42
N THR A 73 -6.02 -7.59 -3.58
CA THR A 73 -4.56 -7.62 -3.71
C THR A 73 -3.93 -6.34 -3.18
N SER A 74 -4.50 -5.17 -3.49
CA SER A 74 -3.99 -3.89 -2.99
C SER A 74 -4.15 -3.75 -1.47
N THR A 75 -5.26 -4.27 -0.93
CA THR A 75 -5.54 -4.31 0.51
C THR A 75 -4.52 -5.20 1.24
N LEU A 76 -4.29 -6.41 0.75
CA LEU A 76 -3.30 -7.34 1.31
C LEU A 76 -1.87 -6.81 1.15
N ALA A 77 -1.52 -6.25 0.00
CA ALA A 77 -0.23 -5.61 -0.22
C ALA A 77 0.02 -4.50 0.81
N PHE A 78 -0.98 -3.65 1.09
CA PHE A 78 -0.86 -2.63 2.13
C PHE A 78 -0.65 -3.24 3.52
N LEU A 79 -1.44 -4.24 3.90
CA LEU A 79 -1.39 -4.86 5.22
C LEU A 79 -0.12 -5.71 5.45
N SER A 80 0.45 -6.30 4.39
CA SER A 80 1.65 -7.13 4.46
C SER A 80 2.90 -6.36 4.92
N SER A 81 2.92 -5.04 4.71
CA SER A 81 3.93 -4.17 5.30
C SER A 81 3.61 -3.94 6.77
N ILE A 82 4.08 -4.82 7.66
CA ILE A 82 3.78 -4.76 9.11
C ILE A 82 4.76 -3.88 9.91
N GLN A 83 5.85 -3.46 9.27
CA GLN A 83 6.86 -2.56 9.85
C GLN A 83 7.06 -1.32 8.97
N ASP A 84 7.50 -0.23 9.60
CA ASP A 84 7.87 1.01 8.91
C ASP A 84 9.38 1.01 8.63
N ASP A 85 9.78 0.14 7.69
CA ASP A 85 11.15 -0.05 7.24
C ASP A 85 11.20 -0.02 5.71
N ALA A 86 11.81 1.03 5.15
CA ALA A 86 11.95 1.22 3.70
C ALA A 86 12.80 0.13 3.02
N MET A 87 13.59 -0.62 3.79
CA MET A 87 14.43 -1.70 3.27
C MET A 87 13.68 -3.04 3.20
N ARG A 88 12.45 -3.11 3.70
CA ARG A 88 11.60 -4.30 3.72
C ARG A 88 10.35 -4.06 2.89
N VAL A 89 10.49 -4.18 1.57
CA VAL A 89 9.37 -4.08 0.63
C VAL A 89 8.64 -5.41 0.57
N THR A 90 7.32 -5.38 0.73
CA THR A 90 6.45 -6.56 0.58
C THR A 90 5.69 -6.53 -0.73
N ALA A 91 5.46 -7.70 -1.30
CA ALA A 91 4.61 -7.90 -2.46
C ALA A 91 3.57 -8.96 -2.11
N ALA A 92 2.31 -8.69 -2.45
CA ALA A 92 1.21 -9.64 -2.31
C ALA A 92 0.64 -9.98 -3.69
N CYS A 93 0.16 -11.21 -3.83
CA CYS A 93 -0.55 -11.69 -5.01
C CYS A 93 -1.70 -12.58 -4.55
N VAL A 94 -2.78 -12.53 -5.32
CA VAL A 94 -3.98 -13.32 -5.09
C VAL A 94 -4.16 -14.21 -6.30
N GLU A 95 -4.32 -15.50 -6.07
CA GLU A 95 -4.66 -16.46 -7.11
C GLU A 95 -5.97 -17.14 -6.73
N GLU A 96 -7.00 -16.98 -7.56
CA GLU A 96 -8.23 -17.73 -7.39
C GLU A 96 -8.07 -19.17 -7.92
N LYS A 97 -8.43 -20.13 -7.07
CA LYS A 97 -8.61 -21.55 -7.42
C LYS A 97 -10.11 -21.88 -7.40
N LYS A 98 -10.47 -23.02 -8.00
CA LYS A 98 -11.88 -23.45 -8.19
C LYS A 98 -12.81 -23.30 -6.97
N SER A 99 -12.29 -23.40 -5.75
CA SER A 99 -13.09 -23.30 -4.52
C SER A 99 -12.40 -22.51 -3.40
N SER A 100 -11.30 -21.81 -3.70
CA SER A 100 -10.50 -21.13 -2.69
C SER A 100 -9.66 -20.03 -3.30
N VAL A 101 -9.12 -19.17 -2.46
CA VAL A 101 -8.11 -18.20 -2.85
C VAL A 101 -6.78 -18.61 -2.26
N VAL A 102 -5.70 -18.41 -3.01
CA VAL A 102 -4.34 -18.49 -2.47
C VAL A 102 -3.78 -17.09 -2.45
N GLU A 103 -3.49 -16.60 -1.26
CA GLU A 103 -2.68 -15.42 -1.11
C GLU A 103 -1.20 -15.84 -1.09
N MET A 104 -0.40 -15.22 -1.94
CA MET A 104 1.05 -15.35 -1.93
C MET A 104 1.69 -14.05 -1.47
N VAL A 105 2.59 -14.13 -0.48
CA VAL A 105 3.28 -12.95 0.06
C VAL A 105 4.78 -13.14 0.00
N ALA A 106 5.47 -12.18 -0.62
CA ALA A 106 6.92 -12.09 -0.66
C ALA A 106 7.41 -10.85 0.09
N ALA A 107 8.61 -10.91 0.65
CA ALA A 107 9.27 -9.76 1.26
C ALA A 107 10.73 -9.69 0.80
N SER A 108 11.19 -8.48 0.46
CA SER A 108 12.59 -8.24 0.16
C SER A 108 13.42 -8.29 1.43
N ALA A 109 14.42 -9.17 1.45
CA ALA A 109 15.33 -9.31 2.57
C ALA A 109 16.71 -8.75 2.19
N LYS A 110 16.98 -7.47 2.51
CA LYS A 110 18.36 -6.98 2.48
C LYS A 110 18.97 -7.10 3.87
N GLY A 111 19.91 -8.03 4.02
CA GLY A 111 20.53 -8.37 5.31
C GLY A 111 19.99 -9.69 5.87
N SER A 112 20.87 -10.67 6.02
CA SER A 112 20.57 -12.04 6.45
C SER A 112 20.09 -12.13 7.90
N HIS A 113 19.30 -13.20 8.17
CA HIS A 113 18.86 -13.77 9.45
C HIS A 113 17.46 -13.43 10.00
N HIS A 114 16.76 -12.38 9.53
CA HIS A 114 15.44 -12.00 10.11
C HIS A 114 14.27 -11.88 9.12
N SER A 115 14.47 -12.22 7.84
CA SER A 115 13.39 -12.17 6.85
C SER A 115 12.36 -13.29 7.02
N SER A 116 12.77 -14.46 7.52
CA SER A 116 11.85 -15.56 7.80
C SER A 116 10.88 -15.17 8.91
N SER A 117 11.36 -14.68 10.06
CA SER A 117 10.50 -14.26 11.18
C SER A 117 9.54 -13.13 10.80
N TYR A 118 9.95 -12.25 9.88
CA TYR A 118 9.05 -11.22 9.34
C TYR A 118 7.94 -11.82 8.49
N LEU A 119 8.28 -12.67 7.51
CA LEU A 119 7.29 -13.33 6.65
C LEU A 119 6.37 -14.24 7.46
N ASP A 120 6.90 -14.98 8.43
CA ASP A 120 6.12 -15.86 9.29
C ASP A 120 5.10 -15.04 10.11
N ALA A 121 5.47 -13.84 10.61
CA ALA A 121 4.53 -12.94 11.28
C ALA A 121 3.47 -12.35 10.34
N VAL A 122 3.83 -12.05 9.09
CA VAL A 122 2.86 -11.60 8.07
C VAL A 122 1.87 -12.71 7.75
N THR A 123 2.37 -13.93 7.51
CA THR A 123 1.56 -15.12 7.27
C THR A 123 0.62 -15.42 8.43
N GLU A 124 1.11 -15.39 9.67
CA GLU A 124 0.28 -15.59 10.86
C GLU A 124 -0.84 -14.53 10.96
N GLY A 125 -0.53 -13.28 10.62
CA GLY A 125 -1.50 -12.18 10.57
C GLY A 125 -2.61 -12.43 9.54
N PHE A 126 -2.24 -12.81 8.31
CA PHE A 126 -3.22 -13.12 7.27
C PHE A 126 -4.04 -14.37 7.56
N ASP A 127 -3.43 -15.42 8.08
CA ASP A 127 -4.15 -16.63 8.48
C ASP A 127 -5.21 -16.34 9.56
N LYS A 128 -4.91 -15.43 10.51
CA LYS A 128 -5.89 -14.96 11.50
C LYS A 128 -7.02 -14.17 10.85
N ILE A 129 -6.73 -13.33 9.87
CA ILE A 129 -7.72 -12.58 9.10
C ILE A 129 -8.62 -13.56 8.36
N PHE A 130 -8.08 -14.40 7.49
CA PHE A 130 -8.86 -15.31 6.65
C PHE A 130 -9.68 -16.31 7.46
N ARG A 131 -9.13 -16.86 8.54
CA ARG A 131 -9.89 -17.71 9.49
C ARG A 131 -11.06 -16.98 10.13
N SER A 132 -10.92 -15.68 10.38
CA SER A 132 -12.02 -14.84 10.89
C SER A 132 -13.04 -14.54 9.79
N LEU A 133 -12.60 -14.45 8.54
CA LEU A 133 -13.48 -14.29 7.36
C LEU A 133 -14.26 -15.57 7.03
N SER A 134 -13.77 -16.76 7.41
CA SER A 134 -14.44 -18.06 7.23
C SER A 134 -15.73 -18.24 8.06
N ARG A 135 -16.13 -17.27 8.87
CA ARG A 135 -17.26 -17.43 9.79
C ARG A 135 -18.59 -17.44 9.06
N GLU A 136 -19.31 -18.56 9.19
CA GLU A 136 -20.68 -18.76 8.69
C GLU A 136 -21.75 -18.12 9.59
N THR A 137 -21.39 -17.66 10.79
CA THR A 137 -22.37 -17.12 11.73
C THR A 137 -22.80 -15.70 11.35
N PRO A 138 -24.12 -15.41 11.32
CA PRO A 138 -24.63 -14.09 10.97
C PRO A 138 -24.33 -13.10 12.10
N VAL A 139 -23.21 -12.40 11.97
CA VAL A 139 -22.80 -11.29 12.84
C VAL A 139 -23.04 -9.97 12.09
N SER A 140 -23.47 -8.93 12.81
CA SER A 140 -23.62 -7.60 12.22
C SER A 140 -22.31 -7.10 11.60
N SER A 141 -22.40 -6.27 10.56
CA SER A 141 -21.25 -5.78 9.82
C SER A 141 -20.24 -5.07 10.73
N GLU A 142 -20.75 -4.35 11.72
CA GLU A 142 -19.98 -3.54 12.66
C GLU A 142 -19.22 -4.43 13.64
N LYS A 143 -19.87 -5.47 14.17
CA LYS A 143 -19.22 -6.44 15.06
C LYS A 143 -18.17 -7.25 14.30
N PHE A 144 -18.44 -7.61 13.05
CA PHE A 144 -17.49 -8.33 12.21
C PHE A 144 -16.30 -7.46 11.82
N HIS A 145 -16.54 -6.20 11.41
CA HIS A 145 -15.53 -5.19 11.21
C HIS A 145 -14.65 -4.99 12.46
N GLY A 146 -15.26 -4.87 13.64
CA GLY A 146 -14.56 -4.75 14.92
C GLY A 146 -13.61 -5.93 15.21
N GLN A 147 -13.94 -7.14 14.75
CA GLN A 147 -13.04 -8.29 14.87
C GLN A 147 -11.88 -8.21 13.90
N ILE A 148 -12.14 -7.90 12.62
CA ILE A 148 -11.11 -7.81 11.58
C ILE A 148 -10.14 -6.65 11.87
N ILE A 149 -10.63 -5.48 12.26
CA ILE A 149 -9.77 -4.33 12.55
C ILE A 149 -8.83 -4.60 13.73
N ARG A 150 -9.26 -5.35 14.74
CA ARG A 150 -8.38 -5.76 15.86
C ARG A 150 -7.25 -6.67 15.42
N ILE A 151 -7.52 -7.59 14.50
CA ILE A 151 -6.49 -8.47 13.93
C ILE A 151 -5.51 -7.63 13.09
N VAL A 152 -6.03 -6.73 12.27
CA VAL A 152 -5.22 -5.78 11.48
C VAL A 152 -4.33 -4.92 12.38
N ILE A 153 -4.87 -4.39 13.48
CA ILE A 153 -4.11 -3.57 14.44
C ILE A 153 -3.02 -4.38 15.12
N SER A 154 -3.32 -5.59 15.56
CA SER A 154 -2.35 -6.49 16.18
C SER A 154 -1.19 -6.79 15.21
N MET A 155 -1.52 -7.16 13.97
CA MET A 155 -0.55 -7.45 12.91
C MET A 155 0.29 -6.22 12.54
N CYS A 156 -0.32 -5.04 12.42
CA CYS A 156 0.32 -3.81 11.95
C CYS A 156 0.76 -2.87 13.07
N GLN A 157 0.77 -3.31 14.34
CA GLN A 157 0.99 -2.46 15.50
C GLN A 157 2.26 -1.61 15.35
N SER A 158 3.39 -2.22 15.02
CA SER A 158 4.67 -1.51 14.89
C SER A 158 4.60 -0.37 13.86
N ARG A 159 4.02 -0.64 12.68
CA ARG A 159 3.87 0.36 11.62
C ARG A 159 2.85 1.44 11.97
N ILE A 160 1.72 1.08 12.58
CA ILE A 160 0.73 2.05 13.09
C ILE A 160 1.39 2.97 14.10
N MET A 161 2.13 2.41 15.05
CA MET A 161 2.81 3.15 16.10
C MET A 161 3.85 4.14 15.55
N SER A 162 4.62 3.70 14.53
CA SER A 162 5.57 4.57 13.81
C SER A 162 4.86 5.69 13.05
N ARG A 163 3.80 5.38 12.29
CA ARG A 163 3.07 6.35 11.47
C ARG A 163 2.32 7.40 12.27
N ALA A 164 1.69 6.98 13.37
CA ALA A 164 1.07 7.90 14.33
C ALA A 164 2.12 8.64 15.20
N ARG A 165 3.41 8.32 15.03
CA ARG A 165 4.56 8.96 15.71
C ARG A 165 4.51 8.84 17.23
N PHE A 166 3.94 7.75 17.75
CA PHE A 166 4.03 7.41 19.17
C PHE A 166 5.46 7.11 19.59
N ILE A 167 6.24 6.54 18.68
CA ILE A 167 7.66 6.30 18.86
C ILE A 167 8.40 7.49 18.26
N LYS A 168 8.96 8.36 19.10
CA LYS A 168 9.78 9.50 18.66
C LYS A 168 11.02 8.98 17.93
N ARG A 169 11.02 8.95 16.59
CA ARG A 169 12.23 8.75 15.78
C ARG A 169 12.83 10.13 15.47
N GLY A 170 13.85 10.53 16.23
CA GLY A 170 14.61 11.77 16.02
C GLY A 170 13.89 13.05 16.48
N GLN A 171 14.20 14.17 15.82
CA GLN A 171 13.78 15.55 16.18
C GLN A 171 12.39 15.97 15.65
N ARG A 172 11.59 15.04 15.11
CA ARG A 172 10.30 15.39 14.49
C ARG A 172 9.24 15.66 15.55
N GLN A 173 8.46 16.72 15.36
CA GLN A 173 7.34 17.07 16.23
C GLN A 173 6.33 15.91 16.31
N GLY A 174 5.85 15.64 17.52
CA GLY A 174 4.82 14.63 17.79
C GLY A 174 3.53 14.98 17.06
N PHE A 175 2.81 13.94 16.61
CA PHE A 175 1.59 14.12 15.83
C PHE A 175 0.51 14.92 16.59
N GLU A 176 0.39 14.67 17.89
CA GLU A 176 -0.46 15.42 18.82
C GLU A 176 -0.16 16.93 18.82
N THR A 177 1.11 17.34 18.75
CA THR A 177 1.52 18.75 18.67
C THR A 177 1.01 19.40 17.38
N ILE A 178 1.06 18.66 16.27
CA ILE A 178 0.56 19.12 14.96
C ILE A 178 -0.96 19.30 15.03
N LEU A 179 -1.69 18.32 15.59
CA LEU A 179 -3.13 18.44 15.80
C LEU A 179 -3.48 19.66 16.66
N LYS A 180 -2.77 19.88 17.77
CA LYS A 180 -2.96 21.06 18.64
C LYS A 180 -2.66 22.38 17.94
N LYS A 181 -1.70 22.44 16.99
CA LYS A 181 -1.45 23.64 16.17
C LYS A 181 -2.61 23.89 15.21
N VAL A 182 -2.99 22.88 14.43
CA VAL A 182 -4.09 22.99 13.45
C VAL A 182 -5.40 23.36 14.14
N LYS A 183 -5.71 22.74 15.28
CA LYS A 183 -6.88 23.06 16.10
C LYS A 183 -6.92 24.55 16.47
N ARG A 184 -5.81 25.10 16.98
CA ARG A 184 -5.71 26.52 17.37
C ARG A 184 -5.87 27.49 16.20
N GLU A 185 -5.35 27.13 15.03
CA GLU A 185 -5.57 27.96 13.84
C GLU A 185 -7.02 27.86 13.34
N MET A 186 -7.62 26.68 13.40
CA MET A 186 -9.04 26.48 13.03
C MET A 186 -10.01 27.25 13.93
N ASP A 187 -9.70 27.40 15.23
CA ASP A 187 -10.50 28.19 16.17
C ASP A 187 -10.63 29.68 15.78
N ARG A 188 -9.79 30.18 14.87
CA ARG A 188 -9.79 31.59 14.42
C ARG A 188 -10.79 31.88 13.29
N PHE A 189 -11.48 30.87 12.78
CA PHE A 189 -12.38 31.00 11.63
C PHE A 189 -13.83 30.74 12.00
N THR A 190 -14.73 31.22 11.16
CA THR A 190 -16.16 30.90 11.26
C THR A 190 -16.36 29.39 11.21
N VAL A 191 -17.03 28.87 12.24
CA VAL A 191 -17.29 27.43 12.40
C VAL A 191 -18.44 27.02 11.49
N ASN A 192 -18.16 26.10 10.56
CA ASN A 192 -19.18 25.30 9.88
C ASN A 192 -19.23 23.89 10.52
N ASP A 193 -20.18 23.06 10.08
CA ASP A 193 -20.38 21.73 10.68
C ASP A 193 -19.18 20.80 10.49
N ASP A 194 -18.55 20.82 9.32
CA ASP A 194 -17.33 20.03 9.05
C ASP A 194 -16.16 20.46 9.95
N LYS A 195 -15.99 21.76 10.19
CA LYS A 195 -15.01 22.31 11.15
C LYS A 195 -15.33 21.83 12.55
N ARG A 196 -16.59 21.93 12.98
CA ARG A 196 -17.02 21.46 14.31
C ARG A 196 -16.72 19.98 14.50
N GLU A 197 -17.02 19.17 13.49
CA GLU A 197 -16.80 17.73 13.55
C GLU A 197 -15.31 17.38 13.54
N TYR A 198 -14.51 17.99 12.67
CA TYR A 198 -13.05 17.85 12.71
C TYR A 198 -12.48 18.21 14.09
N MET A 199 -12.95 19.30 14.70
CA MET A 199 -12.46 19.77 16.00
C MET A 199 -12.82 18.79 17.12
N ARG A 200 -14.02 18.21 17.07
CA ARG A 200 -14.47 17.16 17.99
C ARG A 200 -13.60 15.90 17.84
N LEU A 201 -13.43 15.40 16.62
CA LEU A 201 -12.64 14.21 16.31
C LEU A 201 -11.15 14.41 16.64
N SER A 202 -10.60 15.59 16.35
CA SER A 202 -9.22 15.95 16.70
C SER A 202 -8.99 15.93 18.20
N GLN A 203 -9.98 16.36 18.99
CA GLN A 203 -9.90 16.27 20.45
C GLN A 203 -9.90 14.81 20.92
N VAL A 204 -10.73 13.95 20.32
CA VAL A 204 -10.72 12.51 20.59
C VAL A 204 -9.36 11.90 20.25
N LEU A 205 -8.77 12.27 19.11
CA LEU A 205 -7.41 11.82 18.75
C LEU A 205 -6.38 12.30 19.76
N ILE A 206 -6.33 13.59 20.10
CA ILE A 206 -5.37 14.13 21.07
C ILE A 206 -5.42 13.33 22.39
N SER A 207 -6.63 13.16 22.94
CA SER A 207 -6.81 12.39 24.18
C SER A 207 -6.46 10.91 24.03
N GLY A 208 -6.81 10.28 22.90
CA GLY A 208 -6.45 8.90 22.61
C GLY A 208 -4.93 8.70 22.46
N LEU A 209 -4.23 9.68 21.89
CA LEU A 209 -2.79 9.64 21.73
C LEU A 209 -2.09 9.71 23.10
N ASP A 210 -2.59 10.57 24.00
CA ASP A 210 -2.11 10.68 25.39
C ASP A 210 -2.35 9.36 26.15
N ASP A 211 -3.54 8.78 26.03
CA ASP A 211 -3.91 7.51 26.67
C ASP A 211 -2.99 6.35 26.26
N VAL A 212 -2.60 6.27 24.98
CA VAL A 212 -1.67 5.25 24.49
C VAL A 212 -0.29 5.43 25.12
N GLN A 213 0.21 6.66 25.20
CA GLN A 213 1.50 6.93 25.84
C GLN A 213 1.48 6.55 27.33
N ILE A 214 0.39 6.87 28.03
CA ILE A 214 0.19 6.49 29.44
C ILE A 214 0.13 4.97 29.60
N THR A 215 -0.60 4.28 28.73
CA THR A 215 -0.74 2.81 28.76
C THR A 215 0.63 2.14 28.57
N LEU A 216 1.40 2.59 27.59
CA LEU A 216 2.76 2.09 27.34
C LEU A 216 3.71 2.36 28.52
N ALA A 217 3.57 3.50 29.20
CA ALA A 217 4.42 3.83 30.34
C ALA A 217 4.07 3.01 31.59
N LYS A 218 2.79 2.69 31.81
CA LYS A 218 2.33 1.94 32.98
C LYS A 218 2.56 0.44 32.86
N ASP A 219 2.23 -0.14 31.70
CA ASP A 219 2.36 -1.58 31.47
C ASP A 219 2.61 -1.85 29.98
N PRO A 220 3.88 -1.91 29.55
CA PRO A 220 4.25 -2.23 28.18
C PRO A 220 3.75 -3.60 27.72
N SER A 221 3.43 -4.52 28.64
CA SER A 221 3.01 -5.89 28.34
C SER A 221 1.50 -6.03 28.11
N ASN A 222 0.70 -5.01 28.49
CA ASN A 222 -0.75 -5.03 28.32
C ASN A 222 -1.18 -4.68 26.88
N THR A 223 -0.93 -5.62 25.97
CA THR A 223 -1.27 -5.50 24.55
C THR A 223 -2.78 -5.37 24.31
N SER A 224 -3.61 -6.00 25.14
CA SER A 224 -5.08 -5.95 25.01
C SER A 224 -5.65 -4.54 25.23
N ALA A 225 -5.20 -3.85 26.29
CA ALA A 225 -5.59 -2.46 26.54
C ALA A 225 -5.09 -1.54 25.43
N LEU A 226 -3.85 -1.74 24.98
CA LEU A 226 -3.27 -0.99 23.86
C LEU A 226 -4.08 -1.14 22.57
N TYR A 227 -4.49 -2.37 22.21
CA TYR A 227 -5.26 -2.61 20.99
C TYR A 227 -6.61 -1.91 20.99
N LYS A 228 -7.32 -1.87 22.12
CA LYS A 228 -8.59 -1.13 22.24
C LYS A 228 -8.40 0.37 22.02
N LYS A 229 -7.29 0.94 22.52
CA LYS A 229 -6.98 2.37 22.33
C LYS A 229 -6.57 2.66 20.88
N LEU A 230 -5.76 1.79 20.28
CA LEU A 230 -5.40 1.90 18.86
C LEU A 230 -6.62 1.75 17.94
N GLU A 231 -7.58 0.89 18.28
CA GLU A 231 -8.84 0.73 17.54
C GLU A 231 -9.63 2.05 17.52
N LEU A 232 -9.81 2.69 18.68
CA LEU A 232 -10.45 4.00 18.77
C LEU A 232 -9.74 5.03 17.90
N ILE A 233 -8.40 5.08 17.97
CA ILE A 233 -7.59 6.04 17.22
C ILE A 233 -7.72 5.83 15.71
N ILE A 234 -7.61 4.59 15.23
CA ILE A 234 -7.72 4.25 13.81
C ILE A 234 -9.12 4.56 13.27
N ASN A 235 -10.18 4.22 14.03
CA ASN A 235 -11.55 4.57 13.64
C ASN A 235 -11.74 6.09 13.59
N THR A 236 -11.18 6.84 14.55
CA THR A 236 -11.25 8.31 14.55
C THR A 236 -10.50 8.92 13.37
N PHE A 237 -9.35 8.35 12.94
CA PHE A 237 -8.71 8.74 11.69
C PHE A 237 -9.60 8.49 10.47
N GLY A 238 -10.29 7.35 10.46
CA GLY A 238 -11.34 7.02 9.49
C GLY A 238 -12.40 8.11 9.40
N ASP A 239 -12.98 8.49 10.54
CA ASP A 239 -13.99 9.54 10.63
C ASP A 239 -13.47 10.90 10.12
N ILE A 240 -12.25 11.30 10.51
CA ILE A 240 -11.64 12.55 10.02
C ILE A 240 -11.46 12.50 8.50
N SER A 241 -11.01 11.37 7.94
CA SER A 241 -10.81 11.23 6.50
C SER A 241 -12.11 11.34 5.69
N ARG A 242 -13.26 11.09 6.34
CA ARG A 242 -14.60 11.20 5.76
C ARG A 242 -15.23 12.59 5.89
N VAL A 243 -14.62 13.51 6.63
CA VAL A 243 -15.08 14.89 6.68
C VAL A 243 -14.90 15.52 5.29
N SER A 244 -16.01 15.85 4.64
CA SER A 244 -16.07 16.17 3.21
C SER A 244 -15.13 17.30 2.80
N SER A 245 -15.05 18.36 3.61
CA SER A 245 -14.18 19.50 3.35
C SER A 245 -12.79 19.40 4.00
N PHE A 246 -12.41 18.27 4.62
CA PHE A 246 -11.17 18.15 5.39
C PHE A 246 -9.92 18.55 4.60
N SER A 247 -9.75 18.01 3.39
CA SER A 247 -8.60 18.33 2.52
C SER A 247 -8.56 19.83 2.18
N THR A 248 -9.69 20.37 1.75
CA THR A 248 -9.82 21.79 1.39
C THR A 248 -9.56 22.70 2.60
N MET A 249 -10.21 22.45 3.72
CA MET A 249 -10.00 23.18 4.97
C MET A 249 -8.53 23.15 5.39
N LEU A 250 -7.90 21.98 5.35
CA LEU A 250 -6.54 21.84 5.85
C LEU A 250 -5.51 22.49 4.92
N LEU A 251 -5.66 22.33 3.60
CA LEU A 251 -4.67 22.81 2.63
C LEU A 251 -4.90 24.27 2.21
N GLN A 252 -6.15 24.72 2.09
CA GLN A 252 -6.48 26.06 1.58
C GLN A 252 -6.73 27.07 2.71
N ASP A 253 -7.50 26.71 3.74
CA ASP A 253 -7.80 27.66 4.82
C ASP A 253 -6.64 27.75 5.83
N ILE A 254 -6.09 26.59 6.22
CA ILE A 254 -5.09 26.50 7.29
C ILE A 254 -3.66 26.48 6.74
N GLY A 255 -3.43 25.78 5.63
CA GLY A 255 -2.11 25.61 5.01
C GLY A 255 -1.29 26.89 4.87
N PRO A 256 -1.85 28.00 4.34
CA PRO A 256 -1.11 29.26 4.18
C PRO A 256 -0.61 29.92 5.48
N ARG A 257 -1.08 29.45 6.64
CA ARG A 257 -0.76 30.01 7.98
C ARG A 257 0.15 29.09 8.80
N MET A 258 0.53 27.95 8.23
CA MET A 258 1.34 26.93 8.88
C MET A 258 2.73 26.85 8.27
N GLU A 259 3.63 26.11 8.92
CA GLU A 259 4.90 25.76 8.32
C GLU A 259 4.68 25.03 6.97
N PRO A 260 5.56 25.25 5.97
CA PRO A 260 5.48 24.55 4.68
C PRO A 260 5.35 23.04 4.87
N ASP A 261 4.49 22.43 4.06
CA ASP A 261 4.20 20.99 4.04
C ASP A 261 3.58 20.40 5.32
N LEU A 262 3.38 21.15 6.40
CA LEU A 262 2.82 20.62 7.65
C LEU A 262 1.40 20.07 7.44
N CYS A 263 0.54 20.85 6.79
CA CYS A 263 -0.83 20.45 6.46
C CYS A 263 -0.88 19.25 5.50
N SER A 264 -0.04 19.25 4.46
CA SER A 264 0.09 18.11 3.54
C SER A 264 0.57 16.85 4.25
N CYS A 265 1.54 16.97 5.16
CA CYS A 265 2.02 15.86 5.99
C CYS A 265 0.95 15.33 6.93
N LEU A 266 0.14 16.22 7.52
CA LEU A 266 -0.99 15.83 8.38
C LEU A 266 -2.03 15.06 7.57
N LEU A 267 -2.47 15.61 6.43
CA LEU A 267 -3.42 14.94 5.52
C LEU A 267 -2.94 13.54 5.14
N ASN A 268 -1.67 13.43 4.73
CA ASN A 268 -1.06 12.16 4.38
C ASN A 268 -1.02 11.16 5.55
N THR A 269 -0.80 11.64 6.77
CA THR A 269 -0.78 10.79 7.96
C THR A 269 -2.18 10.30 8.30
N VAL A 270 -3.18 11.19 8.26
CA VAL A 270 -4.60 10.84 8.44
C VAL A 270 -5.01 9.78 7.43
N ASN A 271 -4.75 10.00 6.13
CA ASN A 271 -5.12 9.06 5.08
C ASN A 271 -4.42 7.70 5.25
N LYS A 272 -3.13 7.68 5.61
CA LYS A 272 -2.39 6.43 5.84
C LYS A 272 -2.94 5.63 7.02
N LEU A 273 -3.39 6.30 8.08
CA LEU A 273 -3.93 5.64 9.28
C LEU A 273 -5.40 5.24 9.10
N ALA A 274 -6.21 6.09 8.45
CA ALA A 274 -7.58 5.77 8.05
C ALA A 274 -7.65 4.56 7.11
N HIS A 275 -6.60 4.35 6.30
CA HIS A 275 -6.58 3.23 5.36
C HIS A 275 -6.64 1.86 6.05
N TYR A 276 -6.18 1.70 7.30
CA TYR A 276 -6.34 0.44 8.04
C TYR A 276 -7.81 0.08 8.29
N GLU A 277 -8.63 1.07 8.68
CA GLU A 277 -10.08 0.90 8.82
C GLU A 277 -10.72 0.57 7.45
N THR A 278 -10.31 1.30 6.40
CA THR A 278 -10.78 1.04 5.03
C THR A 278 -10.47 -0.39 4.59
N CYS A 279 -9.24 -0.88 4.82
CA CYS A 279 -8.83 -2.25 4.52
C CYS A 279 -9.68 -3.28 5.27
N ALA A 280 -9.96 -3.07 6.55
CA ALA A 280 -10.82 -3.98 7.32
C ALA A 280 -12.25 -4.02 6.77
N TRP A 281 -12.83 -2.87 6.43
CA TRP A 281 -14.14 -2.82 5.77
C TRP A 281 -14.15 -3.51 4.41
N THR A 282 -13.11 -3.31 3.60
CA THR A 282 -12.95 -3.96 2.30
C THR A 282 -12.94 -5.48 2.47
N LEU A 283 -12.16 -6.02 3.41
CA LEU A 283 -12.12 -7.45 3.69
C LEU A 283 -13.49 -8.01 4.11
N VAL A 284 -14.20 -7.30 5.01
CA VAL A 284 -15.56 -7.67 5.43
C VAL A 284 -16.56 -7.65 4.27
N LYS A 285 -16.51 -6.62 3.41
CA LYS A 285 -17.39 -6.50 2.26
C LYS A 285 -17.13 -7.64 1.27
N LEU A 286 -15.88 -7.81 0.88
CA LEU A 286 -15.49 -8.84 -0.07
C LEU A 286 -15.80 -10.25 0.45
N SER A 287 -15.59 -10.55 1.73
CA SER A 287 -15.86 -11.90 2.26
C SER A 287 -17.35 -12.24 2.29
N ARG A 288 -18.22 -11.23 2.38
CA ARG A 288 -19.68 -11.42 2.29
C ARG A 288 -20.16 -11.60 0.87
N THR A 289 -19.48 -10.98 -0.08
CA THR A 289 -19.75 -11.16 -1.51
C THR A 289 -19.21 -12.51 -2.00
N TYR A 290 -18.03 -12.90 -1.53
CA TYR A 290 -17.28 -14.05 -2.02
C TYR A 290 -16.94 -15.02 -0.89
N SER A 291 -17.74 -16.08 -0.74
CA SER A 291 -17.53 -17.13 0.27
C SER A 291 -16.18 -17.84 0.16
N ILE A 292 -15.58 -17.84 -1.04
CA ILE A 292 -14.25 -18.41 -1.29
C ILE A 292 -13.14 -17.72 -0.48
N LEU A 293 -13.33 -16.47 -0.03
CA LEU A 293 -12.35 -15.76 0.79
C LEU A 293 -12.21 -16.35 2.20
N GLY A 294 -13.25 -17.02 2.69
CA GLY A 294 -13.19 -17.80 3.92
C GLY A 294 -12.29 -19.04 3.80
N HIS A 295 -11.95 -19.46 2.58
CA HIS A 295 -11.11 -20.63 2.31
C HIS A 295 -9.72 -20.21 1.83
N THR A 296 -9.31 -18.99 2.13
CA THR A 296 -8.02 -18.47 1.67
C THR A 296 -6.88 -19.09 2.47
N SER A 297 -5.83 -19.54 1.78
CA SER A 297 -4.56 -19.92 2.39
C SER A 297 -3.46 -18.93 2.07
N THR A 298 -2.63 -18.62 3.07
CA THR A 298 -1.46 -17.75 2.91
C THR A 298 -0.22 -18.59 2.61
N VAL A 299 0.51 -18.22 1.57
CA VAL A 299 1.75 -18.89 1.15
C VAL A 299 2.91 -17.88 1.19
N PRO A 300 3.87 -18.04 2.12
CA PRO A 300 5.07 -17.21 2.13
C PRO A 300 6.00 -17.61 0.97
N VAL A 301 6.28 -16.66 0.07
CA VAL A 301 7.22 -16.81 -1.04
C VAL A 301 8.59 -16.33 -0.59
N ARG A 302 9.48 -17.30 -0.35
CA ARG A 302 10.87 -17.04 0.04
C ARG A 302 11.73 -16.92 -1.23
N LEU A 303 12.02 -15.68 -1.60
CA LEU A 303 12.91 -15.39 -2.71
C LEU A 303 14.35 -15.70 -2.32
N ASP A 304 15.07 -16.41 -3.19
CA ASP A 304 16.47 -16.74 -2.98
C ASP A 304 17.39 -15.50 -3.10
N LYS A 305 18.66 -15.64 -2.71
CA LYS A 305 19.64 -14.54 -2.79
C LYS A 305 19.91 -14.10 -4.24
N THR A 306 19.65 -14.97 -5.22
CA THR A 306 19.82 -14.69 -6.65
C THR A 306 18.67 -13.85 -7.22
N ALA A 307 17.51 -13.82 -6.57
CA ALA A 307 16.35 -13.03 -6.99
C ALA A 307 16.59 -11.52 -6.92
N PHE A 308 17.50 -11.09 -6.03
CA PHE A 308 17.91 -9.68 -5.89
C PHE A 308 19.34 -9.43 -6.39
N GLY A 309 19.91 -10.37 -7.16
CA GLY A 309 21.22 -10.18 -7.78
C GLY A 309 21.20 -8.92 -8.63
N LYS A 310 22.12 -7.99 -8.36
CA LYS A 310 22.39 -6.91 -9.32
C LYS A 310 22.82 -7.58 -10.62
N PRO A 311 22.22 -7.25 -11.79
CA PRO A 311 22.82 -7.66 -13.04
C PRO A 311 24.29 -7.19 -13.06
N PRO A 312 25.22 -7.96 -13.65
CA PRO A 312 26.61 -7.56 -13.75
C PRO A 312 26.69 -6.12 -14.27
N ALA A 313 27.55 -5.30 -13.66
CA ALA A 313 27.62 -3.85 -13.91
C ALA A 313 27.89 -3.48 -15.39
N GLU A 314 28.22 -4.46 -16.23
CA GLU A 314 28.70 -4.24 -17.59
C GLU A 314 27.67 -4.45 -18.71
N THR A 315 26.46 -4.98 -18.47
CA THR A 315 25.55 -5.26 -19.62
C THR A 315 24.08 -5.18 -19.28
N MET A 316 23.61 -4.02 -18.80
CA MET A 316 22.19 -3.75 -18.86
C MET A 316 21.86 -2.28 -19.08
N VAL A 317 22.10 -1.82 -20.32
CA VAL A 317 21.36 -0.65 -20.82
C VAL A 317 19.94 -1.14 -21.06
N PHE A 318 19.03 -0.89 -20.12
CA PHE A 318 17.61 -1.16 -20.31
C PHE A 318 17.10 -0.19 -21.38
N LYS A 319 17.19 -0.58 -22.66
CA LYS A 319 16.74 0.22 -23.78
C LYS A 319 15.24 0.03 -23.95
N LEU A 320 14.49 0.63 -23.02
CA LEU A 320 13.03 0.67 -23.02
C LEU A 320 12.47 1.01 -24.42
N GLU A 321 13.15 1.91 -25.14
CA GLU A 321 12.81 2.31 -26.50
C GLU A 321 12.90 1.16 -27.53
N GLU A 322 13.93 0.31 -27.48
CA GLU A 322 14.08 -0.84 -28.37
C GLU A 322 13.02 -1.92 -28.09
N ASN A 323 12.66 -2.11 -26.81
CA ASN A 323 11.60 -3.04 -26.41
C ASN A 323 10.22 -2.55 -26.84
N LEU A 324 9.93 -1.24 -26.69
CA LEU A 324 8.68 -0.65 -27.18
C LEU A 324 8.58 -0.70 -28.71
N LYS A 325 9.69 -0.51 -29.44
CA LYS A 325 9.75 -0.69 -30.90
C LYS A 325 9.46 -2.13 -31.33
N THR A 326 9.94 -3.11 -30.57
CA THR A 326 9.68 -4.53 -30.81
C THR A 326 8.20 -4.86 -30.62
N LEU A 327 7.61 -4.42 -29.51
CA LEU A 327 6.18 -4.57 -29.24
C LEU A 327 5.31 -3.86 -30.30
N ARG A 328 5.71 -2.66 -30.74
CA ARG A 328 5.02 -1.92 -31.81
C ARG A 328 4.90 -2.75 -33.10
N LYS A 329 5.99 -3.41 -33.48
CA LYS A 329 6.04 -4.26 -34.68
C LYS A 329 5.21 -5.54 -34.53
N GLU A 330 5.23 -6.13 -33.34
CA GLU A 330 4.55 -7.41 -33.08
C GLU A 330 3.03 -7.26 -32.95
N TYR A 331 2.56 -6.13 -32.42
CA TYR A 331 1.14 -5.83 -32.21
C TYR A 331 0.54 -4.88 -33.24
N ASN A 332 1.32 -4.50 -34.26
CA ASN A 332 0.93 -3.55 -35.31
C ASN A 332 0.32 -2.25 -34.77
N THR A 333 0.84 -1.76 -33.65
CA THR A 333 0.33 -0.55 -32.99
C THR A 333 1.01 0.71 -33.53
N HIS A 334 0.33 1.85 -33.44
CA HIS A 334 0.83 3.15 -33.92
C HIS A 334 1.30 4.04 -32.77
N TRP A 335 2.18 3.53 -31.92
CA TRP A 335 2.75 4.36 -30.85
C TRP A 335 3.81 5.30 -31.41
N ASP A 336 3.66 6.60 -31.12
CA ASP A 336 4.72 7.57 -31.29
C ASP A 336 5.76 7.38 -30.18
N LEU A 337 6.85 6.71 -30.53
CA LEU A 337 8.00 6.45 -29.68
C LEU A 337 9.11 7.49 -29.87
N ASP A 338 8.94 8.43 -30.80
CA ASP A 338 9.92 9.46 -31.04
C ASP A 338 9.93 10.42 -29.84
N ASN A 339 11.14 10.73 -29.37
CA ASN A 339 11.40 11.60 -28.22
C ASN A 339 10.94 11.08 -26.84
N PHE A 340 10.67 9.77 -26.67
CA PHE A 340 10.26 9.20 -25.36
C PHE A 340 11.19 9.61 -24.19
N GLY A 341 12.52 9.63 -24.43
CA GLY A 341 13.52 10.04 -23.44
C GLY A 341 13.58 11.55 -23.14
N ARG A 342 12.84 12.38 -23.87
CA ARG A 342 12.76 13.85 -23.68
C ARG A 342 11.39 14.31 -23.16
N ARG A 343 10.44 13.40 -22.96
CA ARG A 343 9.08 13.74 -22.52
C ARG A 343 9.06 14.09 -21.02
N PRO A 344 8.36 15.16 -20.61
CA PRO A 344 8.08 15.44 -19.20
C PRO A 344 7.35 14.26 -18.52
N ALA A 345 7.57 14.06 -17.23
CA ALA A 345 7.00 12.93 -16.47
C ALA A 345 5.46 12.79 -16.58
N ALA A 346 4.74 13.92 -16.70
CA ALA A 346 3.28 13.93 -16.86
C ALA A 346 2.81 13.31 -18.19
N THR A 347 3.56 13.50 -19.27
CA THR A 347 3.27 12.89 -20.58
C THR A 347 3.65 11.41 -20.66
N THR A 348 4.59 10.96 -19.84
CA THR A 348 4.94 9.53 -19.72
C THR A 348 3.86 8.76 -18.96
N ILE A 349 3.23 9.37 -17.96
CA ILE A 349 2.09 8.78 -17.23
C ILE A 349 0.90 8.59 -18.18
N LYS A 350 0.53 9.63 -18.94
CA LYS A 350 -0.55 9.55 -19.92
C LYS A 350 -0.30 8.48 -20.98
N PHE A 351 0.94 8.32 -21.45
CA PHE A 351 1.31 7.24 -22.36
C PHE A 351 1.02 5.84 -21.78
N TRP A 352 1.34 5.61 -20.51
CA TRP A 352 1.08 4.31 -19.87
C TRP A 352 -0.41 4.09 -19.58
N GLU A 353 -1.15 5.14 -19.28
CA GLU A 353 -2.61 5.10 -19.14
C GLU A 353 -3.26 4.74 -20.48
N ASP A 354 -2.91 5.44 -21.56
CA ASP A 354 -3.41 5.18 -22.91
C ASP A 354 -3.00 3.77 -23.41
N PHE A 355 -1.79 3.30 -23.06
CA PHE A 355 -1.32 1.95 -23.39
C PHE A 355 -2.14 0.85 -22.70
N LEU A 356 -2.53 1.07 -21.44
CA LEU A 356 -3.32 0.11 -20.68
C LEU A 356 -4.79 0.12 -21.11
N GLU A 357 -5.37 1.28 -21.45
CA GLU A 357 -6.76 1.38 -21.92
C GLU A 357 -6.97 0.76 -23.31
N ASN A 358 -5.99 0.81 -24.21
CA ASN A 358 -6.12 0.22 -25.56
C ASN A 358 -5.86 -1.29 -25.61
N HIS A 359 -5.57 -1.92 -24.47
CA HIS A 359 -5.26 -3.35 -24.35
C HIS A 359 -6.05 -4.06 -23.22
N GLU A 360 -7.11 -3.43 -22.71
CA GLU A 360 -8.29 -4.13 -22.14
C GLU A 360 -9.14 -4.74 -23.25
#